data_AF-A0A9E1JZV8-F1
#
_entry.id   AF-A0A9E1JZV8-F1
#
_cell.length_a   1.000
_cell.length_b   1.000
_cell.length_c   1.000
_cell.angle_alpha   90.00
_cell.angle_beta   90.00
_cell.angle_gamma   90.00
#
_symmetry.space_group_name_H-M   'P 1'
#
loop_
_entity.id
_entity.type
_entity.pdbx_description
1 polymer ?
#
loop_
_entity_poly.entity_id
_entity_poly.type
_entity_poly.pdbx_seq_one_letter_code
_entity_poly.pdbx_strand_id
1 'polypeptide(L)'
;LLKVFDNQSILIDSLKNENKNLKLNFRKFRESQKIIDDHDYTVICTIDPLKVNKVKGVPKDGFLGYSYEEFINNTFKWNSSQMFNKGEISKMYKEHSERVNYALDLGLDHFDIRLNVPFICKDRSKIWSYYVSFYDLVINEVKMYIKFLDDDSE
;
A
#
# COMPACT_ATOMS: atom_id res chain seq x y z
N LEU A 1 -30.74 -31.30 -21.46
CA LEU A 1 -31.06 -31.28 -20.01
C LEU A 1 -29.79 -31.37 -19.17
N LEU A 2 -29.00 -32.47 -19.20
CA LEU A 2 -27.72 -32.57 -18.47
C LEU A 2 -26.75 -31.39 -18.72
N LYS A 3 -26.44 -31.07 -19.99
CA LYS A 3 -25.61 -29.90 -20.36
C LYS A 3 -26.13 -28.54 -19.85
N VAL A 4 -27.44 -28.39 -19.64
CA VAL A 4 -28.04 -27.14 -19.13
C VAL A 4 -27.84 -27.05 -17.62
N PHE A 5 -27.98 -28.16 -16.89
CA PHE A 5 -27.67 -28.24 -15.46
C PHE A 5 -26.18 -28.04 -15.18
N ASP A 6 -25.30 -28.55 -16.02
CA ASP A 6 -23.84 -28.35 -15.91
C ASP A 6 -23.48 -26.87 -16.10
N ASN A 7 -24.05 -26.21 -17.12
CA ASN A 7 -23.85 -24.78 -17.37
C ASN A 7 -24.40 -23.90 -16.23
N GLN A 8 -25.56 -24.27 -15.67
CA GLN A 8 -26.13 -23.58 -14.51
C GLN A 8 -25.25 -23.74 -13.27
N SER A 9 -24.66 -24.92 -13.06
CA SER A 9 -23.77 -25.17 -11.92
C SER A 9 -22.48 -24.36 -12.03
N ILE A 10 -21.86 -24.31 -13.22
CA ILE A 10 -20.68 -23.47 -13.50
C ILE A 10 -20.97 -21.98 -13.23
N LEU A 11 -22.12 -21.49 -13.70
CA LEU A 11 -22.53 -20.11 -13.47
C LEU A 11 -22.72 -19.82 -11.97
N ILE A 12 -23.38 -20.71 -11.25
CA ILE A 12 -23.59 -20.58 -9.80
C ILE A 12 -22.25 -20.48 -9.07
N ASP A 13 -21.26 -21.31 -9.43
CA ASP A 13 -19.95 -21.30 -8.79
C ASP A 13 -19.13 -20.05 -9.13
N SER A 14 -19.21 -19.55 -10.37
CA SER A 14 -18.62 -18.26 -10.75
C SER A 14 -19.21 -17.11 -9.93
N LEU A 15 -20.53 -17.05 -9.80
CA LEU A 15 -21.23 -16.02 -9.01
C LEU A 15 -20.88 -16.08 -7.52
N LYS A 16 -20.74 -17.28 -6.94
CA LYS A 16 -20.27 -17.44 -5.56
C LYS A 16 -18.85 -16.91 -5.39
N ASN A 17 -17.96 -17.18 -6.34
CA ASN A 17 -16.58 -16.71 -6.29
C ASN A 17 -16.50 -15.18 -6.41
N GLU A 18 -17.23 -14.59 -7.35
CA GLU A 18 -17.34 -13.13 -7.49
C GLU A 18 -17.87 -12.48 -6.22
N ASN A 19 -18.93 -13.05 -5.61
CA ASN A 19 -19.49 -12.53 -4.37
C ASN A 19 -18.48 -12.61 -3.20
N LYS A 20 -17.68 -13.69 -3.13
CA LYS A 20 -16.58 -13.79 -2.15
C LYS A 20 -15.53 -12.70 -2.37
N ASN A 21 -15.13 -12.47 -3.62
CA ASN A 21 -14.14 -11.44 -3.97
C ASN A 21 -14.67 -10.03 -3.68
N LEU A 22 -15.94 -9.75 -3.98
CA LEU A 22 -16.61 -8.50 -3.65
C LEU A 22 -16.60 -8.23 -2.15
N LYS A 23 -16.97 -9.23 -1.33
CA LYS A 23 -16.93 -9.11 0.14
C LYS A 23 -15.53 -8.83 0.65
N LEU A 24 -14.52 -9.50 0.10
CA LEU A 24 -13.12 -9.28 0.47
C LEU A 24 -12.66 -7.85 0.11
N ASN A 25 -12.96 -7.39 -1.10
CA ASN A 25 -12.61 -6.06 -1.58
C ASN A 25 -13.30 -4.97 -0.75
N PHE A 26 -14.58 -5.16 -0.42
CA PHE A 26 -15.32 -4.24 0.43
C PHE A 26 -14.72 -4.15 1.85
N ARG A 27 -14.29 -5.28 2.42
CA ARG A 27 -13.58 -5.29 3.71
C ARG A 27 -12.27 -4.51 3.62
N LYS A 28 -11.45 -4.78 2.59
CA LYS A 28 -10.19 -4.07 2.34
C LYS A 28 -10.39 -2.56 2.15
N PHE A 29 -11.44 -2.17 1.45
CA PHE A 29 -11.80 -0.77 1.27
C PHE A 29 -12.13 -0.10 2.61
N ARG A 30 -12.97 -0.71 3.44
CA ARG A 30 -13.28 -0.19 4.78
C ARG A 30 -12.05 -0.08 5.68
N GLU A 31 -11.17 -1.07 5.65
CA GLU A 31 -9.90 -1.01 6.38
C GLU A 31 -9.01 0.13 5.88
N SER A 32 -8.95 0.35 4.57
CA SER A 32 -8.18 1.45 3.98
C SER A 32 -8.72 2.82 4.42
N GLN A 33 -10.05 2.97 4.48
CA GLN A 33 -10.68 4.18 5.00
C GLN A 33 -10.32 4.43 6.48
N LYS A 34 -10.34 3.39 7.31
CA LYS A 34 -9.89 3.52 8.72
C LYS A 34 -8.45 3.99 8.83
N ILE A 35 -7.56 3.49 7.98
CA ILE A 35 -6.14 3.89 7.98
C ILE A 35 -5.97 5.35 7.55
N ILE A 36 -6.81 5.87 6.64
CA ILE A 36 -6.77 7.29 6.29
C ILE A 36 -7.01 8.17 7.52
N ASP A 37 -8.00 7.77 8.34
CA ASP A 37 -8.37 8.50 9.55
C ASP A 37 -7.38 8.27 10.72
N ASP A 38 -6.77 7.08 10.78
CA ASP A 38 -5.82 6.65 11.83
C ASP A 38 -4.55 6.03 11.21
N HIS A 39 -3.64 6.90 10.76
CA HIS A 39 -2.31 6.55 10.29
C HIS A 39 -1.24 7.17 11.20
N ASP A 40 -0.05 6.58 11.23
CA ASP A 40 1.04 7.07 12.06
C ASP A 40 1.80 8.21 11.36
N TYR A 41 1.98 8.12 10.04
CA TYR A 41 2.60 9.19 9.26
C TYR A 41 2.20 9.15 7.79
N THR A 42 2.42 10.27 7.10
CA THR A 42 2.13 10.42 5.66
C THR A 42 3.43 10.64 4.89
N VAL A 43 3.51 10.04 3.70
CA VAL A 43 4.54 10.33 2.70
C VAL A 43 3.86 10.86 1.43
N ILE A 44 4.42 11.91 0.84
CA ILE A 44 4.01 12.43 -0.46
C ILE A 44 5.17 12.20 -1.42
N CYS A 45 4.89 11.58 -2.55
CA CYS A 45 5.88 11.29 -3.59
C CYS A 45 5.43 11.81 -4.95
N THR A 46 6.37 11.97 -5.88
CA THR A 46 6.06 11.96 -7.32
C THR A 46 5.72 10.54 -7.77
N ILE A 47 4.98 10.39 -8.87
CA ILE A 47 4.63 9.07 -9.44
C ILE A 47 5.72 8.59 -10.39
N ASP A 48 6.12 9.40 -11.37
CA ASP A 48 7.20 9.04 -12.30
C ASP A 48 8.33 10.07 -12.30
N PRO A 49 9.50 9.76 -11.68
CA PRO A 49 9.80 8.54 -10.93
C PRO A 49 9.16 8.55 -9.53
N LEU A 50 8.95 7.36 -8.95
CA LEU A 50 8.49 7.26 -7.56
C LEU A 50 9.57 7.74 -6.58
N LYS A 51 9.40 8.97 -6.09
CA LYS A 51 10.38 9.67 -5.25
C LYS A 51 9.70 10.44 -4.14
N VAL A 52 10.20 10.26 -2.91
CA VAL A 52 9.70 10.97 -1.74
C VAL A 52 10.00 12.47 -1.84
N ASN A 53 8.95 13.28 -1.75
CA ASN A 53 9.01 14.74 -1.72
C ASN A 53 8.83 15.28 -0.31
N LYS A 54 7.94 14.65 0.48
CA LYS A 54 7.59 15.15 1.81
C LYS A 54 7.20 14.01 2.74
N VAL A 55 7.56 14.15 4.01
CA VAL A 55 7.15 13.28 5.10
C VAL A 55 6.48 14.13 6.18
N LYS A 56 5.34 13.69 6.72
CA LYS A 56 4.55 14.41 7.74
C LYS A 56 4.09 13.45 8.84
N GLY A 57 3.87 13.96 10.04
CA GLY A 57 3.27 13.19 11.15
C GLY A 57 4.25 12.43 12.03
N VAL A 58 5.54 12.42 11.69
CA VAL A 58 6.58 11.79 12.53
C VAL A 58 6.75 12.61 13.83
N PRO A 59 6.63 11.99 15.02
CA PRO A 59 6.78 12.68 16.30
C PRO A 59 8.25 13.03 16.55
N LYS A 60 8.51 13.94 17.50
CA LYS A 60 9.87 14.41 17.83
C LYS A 60 10.81 13.27 18.27
N ASP A 61 10.26 12.27 18.96
CA ASP A 61 11.01 11.11 19.42
C ASP A 61 11.26 10.07 18.30
N GLY A 62 10.62 10.27 17.14
CA GLY A 62 10.72 9.38 15.98
C GLY A 62 9.89 8.10 16.11
N PHE A 63 10.21 7.11 15.28
CA PHE A 63 9.52 5.82 15.23
C PHE A 63 10.51 4.67 15.13
N LEU A 64 10.10 3.47 15.59
CA LEU A 64 10.83 2.21 15.43
C LEU A 64 12.26 2.23 16.03
N GLY A 65 12.44 3.03 17.09
CA GLY A 65 13.74 3.26 17.74
C GLY A 65 14.68 4.23 17.01
N TYR A 66 14.29 4.74 15.84
CA TYR A 66 15.01 5.82 15.14
C TYR A 66 14.57 7.17 15.68
N SER A 67 15.52 8.11 15.83
CA SER A 67 15.18 9.50 16.11
C SER A 67 14.38 10.11 14.94
N TYR A 68 13.73 11.25 15.17
CA TYR A 68 13.04 11.99 14.10
C TYR A 68 13.92 12.19 12.86
N GLU A 69 15.15 12.67 13.05
CA GLU A 69 16.07 12.93 11.93
C GLU A 69 16.50 11.65 11.21
N GLU A 70 16.80 10.58 11.97
CA GLU A 70 17.15 9.28 11.39
C GLU A 70 15.98 8.70 10.58
N PHE A 71 14.77 8.73 11.14
CA PHE A 71 13.57 8.18 10.50
C PHE A 71 13.24 8.93 9.21
N ILE A 72 13.24 10.26 9.26
CA ILE A 72 12.99 11.11 8.09
C ILE A 72 14.04 10.85 7.01
N ASN A 73 15.32 10.85 7.37
CA ASN A 73 16.40 10.58 6.42
C ASN A 73 16.32 9.19 5.80
N ASN A 74 15.96 8.18 6.60
CA ASN A 74 15.76 6.82 6.10
C ASN A 74 14.58 6.72 5.15
N THR A 75 13.49 7.43 5.41
CA THR A 75 12.29 7.48 4.55
C THR A 75 12.62 8.13 3.20
N PHE A 76 13.31 9.28 3.19
CA PHE A 76 13.77 9.91 1.95
C PHE A 76 14.73 9.01 1.14
N LYS A 77 15.44 8.11 1.83
CA LYS A 77 16.40 7.15 1.25
C LYS A 77 15.87 5.72 1.27
N TRP A 78 14.56 5.51 1.15
CA TRP A 78 13.95 4.18 1.35
C TRP A 78 14.52 3.02 0.49
N ASN A 79 15.19 3.32 -0.62
CA ASN A 79 15.82 2.34 -1.52
C ASN A 79 17.22 1.91 -1.09
N SER A 80 17.81 2.63 -0.12
CA SER A 80 19.21 2.48 0.28
C SER A 80 19.39 2.51 1.80
N SER A 81 18.39 2.94 2.55
CA SER A 81 18.42 2.98 4.00
C SER A 81 18.23 1.59 4.61
N GLN A 82 18.70 1.45 5.85
CA GLN A 82 18.59 0.21 6.62
C GLN A 82 17.18 -0.09 7.12
N MET A 83 16.27 0.91 7.07
CA MET A 83 14.91 0.81 7.58
C MET A 83 14.00 -0.05 6.68
N PHE A 84 14.42 -0.29 5.43
CA PHE A 84 13.64 -1.04 4.48
C PHE A 84 14.45 -2.19 3.88
N ASN A 85 13.77 -3.31 3.67
CA ASN A 85 14.36 -4.40 2.91
C ASN A 85 14.38 -4.05 1.41
N LYS A 86 15.56 -4.08 0.79
CA LYS A 86 15.73 -3.76 -0.64
C LYS A 86 14.85 -4.60 -1.56
N GLY A 87 14.68 -5.89 -1.26
CA GLY A 87 13.83 -6.79 -2.05
C GLY A 87 12.35 -6.40 -1.99
N GLU A 88 11.86 -6.03 -0.81
CA GLU A 88 10.47 -5.58 -0.62
C GLU A 88 10.23 -4.21 -1.25
N ILE A 89 11.19 -3.31 -1.16
CA ILE A 89 11.12 -2.01 -1.85
C ILE A 89 11.11 -2.20 -3.37
N SER A 90 11.95 -3.07 -3.92
CA SER A 90 11.91 -3.38 -5.36
C SER A 90 10.56 -3.93 -5.81
N LYS A 91 9.91 -4.78 -4.99
CA LYS A 91 8.54 -5.24 -5.28
C LYS A 91 7.54 -4.09 -5.25
N MET A 92 7.62 -3.20 -4.26
CA MET A 92 6.78 -2.00 -4.18
C MET A 92 6.92 -1.12 -5.43
N TYR A 93 8.16 -0.89 -5.90
CA TYR A 93 8.41 -0.14 -7.14
C TYR A 93 7.80 -0.83 -8.37
N LYS A 94 7.88 -2.16 -8.45
CA LYS A 94 7.29 -2.93 -9.54
C LYS A 94 5.76 -2.82 -9.53
N GLU A 95 5.12 -3.06 -8.39
CA GLU A 95 3.66 -2.95 -8.23
C GLU A 95 3.18 -1.53 -8.55
N HIS A 96 3.90 -0.51 -8.07
CA HIS A 96 3.63 0.88 -8.40
C HIS A 96 3.66 1.10 -9.93
N SER A 97 4.74 0.71 -10.59
CA SER A 97 4.91 0.92 -12.03
C SER A 97 3.83 0.19 -12.84
N GLU A 98 3.54 -1.07 -12.51
CA GLU A 98 2.51 -1.85 -13.19
C GLU A 98 1.12 -1.20 -13.05
N ARG A 99 0.78 -0.70 -11.86
CA ARG A 99 -0.52 -0.08 -11.59
C ARG A 99 -0.67 1.28 -12.25
N VAL A 100 0.39 2.09 -12.28
CA VAL A 100 0.41 3.38 -13.00
C VAL A 100 0.23 3.15 -14.50
N ASN A 101 0.96 2.20 -15.08
CA ASN A 101 0.82 1.88 -16.51
C ASN A 101 -0.61 1.42 -16.83
N TYR A 102 -1.18 0.55 -15.99
CA TYR A 102 -2.55 0.09 -16.17
C TYR A 102 -3.58 1.23 -16.07
N ALA A 103 -3.39 2.16 -15.12
CA ALA A 103 -4.26 3.32 -14.98
C ALA A 103 -4.19 4.25 -16.21
N LEU A 104 -2.99 4.46 -16.76
CA LEU A 104 -2.79 5.22 -17.99
C LEU A 104 -3.46 4.55 -19.19
N ASP A 105 -3.30 3.23 -19.35
CA ASP A 105 -3.93 2.46 -20.43
C ASP A 105 -5.46 2.53 -20.38
N LEU A 106 -6.03 2.62 -19.18
CA LEU A 106 -7.48 2.76 -18.96
C LEU A 106 -7.97 4.21 -18.99
N GLY A 107 -7.07 5.20 -19.07
CA GLY A 107 -7.43 6.63 -19.01
C GLY A 107 -8.00 7.06 -17.65
N LEU A 108 -7.49 6.50 -16.55
CA LEU A 108 -7.89 6.88 -15.19
C LEU A 108 -7.07 8.07 -14.70
N ASP A 109 -7.74 9.11 -14.20
CA ASP A 109 -7.07 10.25 -13.56
C ASP A 109 -6.59 9.93 -12.13
N HIS A 110 -7.31 9.05 -11.44
CA HIS A 110 -7.10 8.73 -10.04
C HIS A 110 -7.29 7.24 -9.76
N PHE A 111 -6.50 6.72 -8.84
CA PHE A 111 -6.68 5.37 -8.30
C PHE A 111 -5.98 5.21 -6.95
N ASP A 112 -6.30 4.14 -6.24
CA ASP A 112 -5.68 3.79 -4.97
C ASP A 112 -5.03 2.41 -5.00
N ILE A 113 -3.95 2.25 -4.24
CA ILE A 113 -3.29 0.97 -4.00
C ILE A 113 -3.11 0.80 -2.50
N ARG A 114 -3.40 -0.41 -2.00
CA ARG A 114 -2.95 -0.85 -0.69
C ARG A 114 -1.83 -1.88 -0.80
N LEU A 115 -0.72 -1.62 -0.12
CA LEU A 115 0.42 -2.54 0.00
C LEU A 115 0.73 -2.83 1.47
N ASN A 116 1.33 -3.99 1.73
CA ASN A 116 1.92 -4.31 3.02
C ASN A 116 3.43 -4.23 2.87
N VAL A 117 4.08 -3.39 3.67
CA VAL A 117 5.54 -3.16 3.58
C VAL A 117 6.16 -3.41 4.95
N PRO A 118 7.17 -4.30 5.07
CA PRO A 118 7.85 -4.51 6.34
C PRO A 118 8.93 -3.45 6.55
N PHE A 119 8.99 -2.93 7.78
CA PHE A 119 10.05 -2.06 8.27
C PHE A 119 11.03 -2.88 9.09
N ILE A 120 12.28 -2.45 9.08
CA ILE A 120 13.33 -2.93 9.96
C ILE A 120 13.53 -1.87 11.03
N CYS A 121 13.23 -2.21 12.28
CA CYS A 121 13.45 -1.36 13.44
C CYS A 121 14.95 -1.20 13.72
N LYS A 122 15.32 -0.20 14.55
CA LYS A 122 16.73 0.06 14.86
C LYS A 122 17.43 -1.10 15.58
N ASP A 123 16.68 -1.87 16.36
CA ASP A 123 17.13 -3.10 17.03
C ASP A 123 17.15 -4.34 16.11
N ARG A 124 16.82 -4.16 14.82
CA ARG A 124 16.71 -5.19 13.77
C ARG A 124 15.47 -6.08 13.86
N SER A 125 14.55 -5.81 14.79
CA SER A 125 13.21 -6.41 14.72
C SER A 125 12.48 -5.94 13.46
N LYS A 126 11.42 -6.65 13.09
CA LYS A 126 10.59 -6.30 11.93
C LYS A 126 9.20 -5.94 12.40
N ILE A 127 8.63 -4.92 11.78
CA ILE A 127 7.22 -4.56 11.97
C ILE A 127 6.56 -4.42 10.60
N TRP A 128 5.35 -4.94 10.47
CA TRP A 128 4.58 -4.76 9.24
C TRP A 128 3.90 -3.40 9.24
N SER A 129 3.59 -2.90 8.05
CA SER A 129 2.80 -1.69 7.89
C SER A 129 1.86 -1.79 6.70
N TYR A 130 0.73 -1.07 6.78
CA TYR A 130 -0.11 -0.79 5.64
C TYR A 130 0.29 0.52 4.98
N TYR A 131 0.45 0.48 3.67
CA TYR A 131 0.60 1.64 2.79
C TYR A 131 -0.70 1.79 2.02
N VAL A 132 -1.50 2.81 2.36
CA VAL A 132 -2.68 3.18 1.59
C VAL A 132 -2.31 4.39 0.73
N SER A 133 -2.14 4.16 -0.56
CA SER A 133 -1.60 5.12 -1.52
C SER A 133 -2.70 5.64 -2.43
N PHE A 134 -2.84 6.96 -2.53
CA PHE A 134 -3.76 7.64 -3.44
C PHE A 134 -2.98 8.35 -4.52
N TYR A 135 -3.27 7.99 -5.77
CA TYR A 135 -2.60 8.48 -6.95
C TYR A 135 -3.46 9.54 -7.62
N ASP A 136 -2.83 10.65 -7.93
CA ASP A 136 -3.37 11.71 -8.77
C ASP A 136 -2.43 11.88 -9.97
N LEU A 137 -2.82 11.28 -11.10
CA LEU A 137 -2.02 11.31 -12.32
C LEU A 137 -2.01 12.71 -12.94
N VAL A 138 -3.01 13.54 -12.66
CA VAL A 138 -3.13 14.90 -13.21
C VAL A 138 -2.04 15.81 -12.66
N ILE A 139 -1.71 15.67 -11.37
CA ILE A 139 -0.68 16.47 -10.70
C ILE A 139 0.64 15.70 -10.44
N ASN A 140 0.75 14.46 -10.92
CA ASN A 140 1.91 13.58 -10.70
C ASN A 140 2.25 13.39 -9.21
N GLU A 141 1.24 13.22 -8.36
CA GLU A 141 1.41 13.03 -6.92
C GLU A 141 0.83 11.68 -6.47
N VAL A 142 1.55 11.01 -5.58
CA VAL A 142 0.99 9.93 -4.77
C VAL A 142 1.12 10.28 -3.30
N LYS A 143 -0.02 10.26 -2.61
CA LYS A 143 -0.09 10.45 -1.16
C LYS A 143 -0.28 9.10 -0.49
N MET A 144 0.67 8.72 0.35
CA MET A 144 0.70 7.46 1.08
C MET A 144 0.41 7.72 2.56
N TYR A 145 -0.58 7.00 3.09
CA TYR A 145 -0.87 6.93 4.53
C TYR A 145 -0.31 5.62 5.07
N ILE A 146 0.56 5.72 6.09
CA ILE A 146 1.28 4.58 6.63
C ILE A 146 0.83 4.32 8.06
N LYS A 147 0.40 3.08 8.31
CA LYS A 147 0.03 2.58 9.64
C LYS A 147 0.84 1.33 9.97
N PHE A 148 1.58 1.34 11.06
CA PHE A 148 2.27 0.17 11.60
C PHE A 148 1.24 -0.81 12.15
N LEU A 149 1.52 -2.10 11.98
CA LEU A 149 0.68 -3.18 12.50
C LEU A 149 1.25 -3.62 13.83
N ASP A 150 0.41 -3.67 14.84
CA ASP A 150 0.72 -4.39 16.07
C ASP A 150 0.83 -5.90 15.74
N ASP A 151 1.75 -6.59 16.41
CA ASP A 151 2.14 -8.00 16.19
C ASP A 151 0.97 -9.01 16.25
N ASP A 152 -0.24 -8.58 16.62
CA ASP A 152 -1.43 -9.40 16.85
C ASP A 152 -2.42 -9.44 15.66
N SER A 153 -2.03 -9.02 14.45
CA SER A 153 -2.94 -8.96 13.29
C SER A 153 -2.58 -9.90 12.13
N GLU A 154 -2.53 -11.21 12.42
CA GLU A 154 -2.79 -12.28 11.45
C GLU A 154 -4.15 -12.96 11.69
#